data_AF-A0A259BSN0-F1
#
_entry.id   AF-A0A259BSN0-F1
#
_cell.length_a   1.000
_cell.length_b   1.000
_cell.length_c   1.000
_cell.angle_alpha   90.00
_cell.angle_beta   90.00
_cell.angle_gamma   90.00
#
_symmetry.space_group_name_H-M   'P 1'
#
loop_
_entity.id
_entity.type
_entity.pdbx_description
1 polymer ?
#
loop_
_entity_poly.entity_id
_entity_poly.type
_entity_poly.pdbx_seq_one_letter_code
_entity_poly.pdbx_strand_id
1 'polypeptide(L)'
;AGDAVPDVSTQEALRAALLAAPALFCPNIETSTAGRHVAAVLSQLGIRQEMEAKLRVHPNGAKAMAALAASGIDGAIGSTQATEILNTPGITLIAHLPEGVGLLTVYTAGVTTTSPHADVARTLIAALAGSPVRPELGFEV
;
A
#
# COMPACT_ATOMS: atom_id res chain seq x y z
N ALA A 1 -4.16 23.83 -4.77
CA ALA A 1 -3.16 23.67 -3.70
C ALA A 1 -3.28 22.24 -3.21
N GLY A 2 -2.17 21.55 -2.94
CA GLY A 2 -2.23 20.18 -2.42
C GLY A 2 -2.64 20.17 -0.94
N ASP A 3 -3.20 19.04 -0.48
CA ASP A 3 -3.58 18.84 0.91
C ASP A 3 -2.35 18.90 1.84
N ALA A 4 -2.58 19.29 3.09
CA ALA A 4 -1.56 19.21 4.12
C ALA A 4 -1.21 17.73 4.37
N VAL A 5 0.09 17.41 4.33
CA VAL A 5 0.58 16.05 4.60
C VAL A 5 0.45 15.77 6.10
N PRO A 6 -0.36 14.79 6.54
CA PRO A 6 -0.51 14.46 7.95
C PRO A 6 0.76 13.77 8.48
N ASP A 7 1.07 14.01 9.76
CA ASP A 7 2.12 13.26 10.46
C ASP A 7 1.63 11.83 10.75
N VAL A 8 2.41 10.85 10.31
CA VAL A 8 2.17 9.42 10.52
C VAL A 8 3.44 8.68 10.99
N SER A 9 4.39 9.43 11.55
CA SER A 9 5.72 8.94 11.94
C SER A 9 5.73 7.98 13.13
N THR A 10 4.69 8.02 13.98
CA THR A 10 4.48 7.08 15.09
C THR A 10 3.10 6.45 15.01
N GLN A 11 2.86 5.39 15.80
CA GLN A 11 1.54 4.77 15.88
C GLN A 11 0.47 5.76 16.40
N GLU A 12 0.83 6.64 17.34
CA GLU A 12 -0.06 7.69 17.85
C GLU A 12 -0.38 8.73 16.78
N ALA A 13 0.63 9.19 16.04
CA ALA A 13 0.46 10.13 14.94
C ALA A 13 -0.40 9.52 13.82
N LEU A 14 -0.12 8.27 13.43
CA LEU A 14 -0.93 7.52 12.47
C LEU A 14 -2.38 7.38 12.94
N ARG A 15 -2.60 7.02 14.20
CA ARG A 15 -3.94 6.92 14.78
C ARG A 15 -4.69 8.25 14.67
N ALA A 16 -4.05 9.35 15.05
CA ALA A 16 -4.65 10.68 14.96
C ALA A 16 -4.98 11.09 13.51
N ALA A 17 -4.06 10.83 12.57
CA ALA A 17 -4.24 11.11 11.15
C ALA A 17 -5.43 10.32 10.57
N LEU A 18 -5.50 9.02 10.84
CA LEU A 18 -6.60 8.17 10.36
C LEU A 18 -7.95 8.61 10.93
N LEU A 19 -8.01 8.93 12.23
CA LEU A 19 -9.24 9.43 12.87
C LEU A 19 -9.66 10.80 12.32
N ALA A 20 -8.72 11.67 11.96
CA ALA A 20 -9.01 12.98 11.38
C ALA A 20 -9.46 12.88 9.91
N ALA A 21 -8.95 11.90 9.16
CA ALA A 21 -9.27 11.73 7.74
C ALA A 21 -10.78 11.51 7.50
N PRO A 22 -11.35 12.08 6.43
CA PRO A 22 -12.76 11.89 6.07
C PRO A 22 -13.04 10.51 5.47
N ALA A 23 -12.05 9.88 4.86
CA ALA A 23 -12.14 8.55 4.26
C ALA A 23 -10.78 7.83 4.28
N LEU A 24 -10.82 6.50 4.39
CA LEU A 24 -9.66 5.63 4.24
C LEU A 24 -9.88 4.67 3.08
N PHE A 25 -9.14 4.86 1.98
CA PHE A 25 -9.16 3.98 0.82
C PHE A 25 -8.18 2.83 1.01
N CYS A 26 -8.67 1.59 0.92
CA CYS A 26 -7.85 0.40 1.12
C CYS A 26 -8.33 -0.79 0.27
N PRO A 27 -7.45 -1.76 -0.02
CA PRO A 27 -7.84 -3.03 -0.62
C PRO A 27 -8.78 -3.84 0.29
N ASN A 28 -9.39 -4.88 -0.29
CA ASN A 28 -10.33 -5.75 0.40
C ASN A 28 -9.72 -6.32 1.68
N ILE A 29 -10.34 -5.97 2.81
CA ILE A 29 -9.80 -6.26 4.15
C ILE A 29 -9.91 -7.73 4.57
N GLU A 30 -10.60 -8.55 3.79
CA GLU A 30 -10.77 -9.98 4.02
C GLU A 30 -9.94 -10.82 3.04
N THR A 31 -9.92 -10.43 1.77
CA THR A 31 -9.35 -11.25 0.68
C THR A 31 -7.98 -10.80 0.20
N SER A 32 -7.58 -9.55 0.45
CA SER A 32 -6.25 -9.05 0.09
C SER A 32 -5.28 -9.14 1.26
N THR A 33 -4.02 -9.52 1.00
CA THR A 33 -2.95 -9.49 2.01
C THR A 33 -2.74 -8.09 2.58
N ALA A 34 -2.65 -7.07 1.72
CA ALA A 34 -2.51 -5.68 2.15
C ALA A 34 -3.75 -5.20 2.91
N GLY A 35 -4.95 -5.62 2.49
CA GLY A 35 -6.20 -5.23 3.16
C GLY A 35 -6.32 -5.85 4.54
N ARG A 36 -6.00 -7.14 4.68
CA ARG A 36 -5.92 -7.81 5.98
C ARG A 36 -4.93 -7.13 6.92
N HIS A 37 -3.79 -6.67 6.40
CA HIS A 37 -2.83 -5.89 7.17
C HIS A 37 -3.41 -4.56 7.65
N VAL A 38 -4.06 -3.79 6.76
CA VAL A 38 -4.77 -2.55 7.15
C VAL A 38 -5.79 -2.81 8.25
N ALA A 39 -6.60 -3.86 8.10
CA ALA A 39 -7.56 -4.27 9.13
C ALA A 39 -6.90 -4.59 10.48
N ALA A 40 -5.74 -5.26 10.48
CA ALA A 40 -4.97 -5.57 11.68
C ALA A 40 -4.39 -4.31 12.33
N VAL A 41 -3.83 -3.38 11.54
CA VAL A 41 -3.32 -2.10 12.03
C VAL A 41 -4.42 -1.28 12.69
N LEU A 42 -5.59 -1.16 12.06
CA LEU A 42 -6.73 -0.45 12.67
C LEU A 42 -7.15 -1.06 14.01
N SER A 43 -7.12 -2.38 14.14
CA SER A 43 -7.39 -3.08 15.39
C SER A 43 -6.29 -2.84 16.43
N GLN A 44 -5.02 -2.89 16.05
CA GLN A 44 -3.87 -2.67 16.93
C GLN A 44 -3.83 -1.22 17.45
N LEU A 45 -4.20 -0.25 16.62
CA LEU A 45 -4.36 1.16 17.02
C LEU A 45 -5.62 1.43 17.85
N GLY A 46 -6.49 0.43 18.03
CA GLY A 46 -7.73 0.53 18.79
C GLY A 46 -8.74 1.51 18.16
N ILE A 47 -8.80 1.58 16.83
CA ILE A 47 -9.71 2.49 16.08
C ILE A 47 -10.56 1.77 15.02
N ARG A 48 -10.60 0.44 15.04
CA ARG A 48 -11.27 -0.35 14.00
C ARG A 48 -12.76 -0.02 13.88
N GLN A 49 -13.44 0.15 15.01
CA GLN A 49 -14.87 0.43 15.03
C GLN A 49 -15.16 1.87 14.57
N GLU A 50 -14.37 2.84 15.05
CA GLU A 50 -14.51 4.25 14.70
C GLU A 50 -14.25 4.52 13.21
N MET A 51 -13.39 3.71 12.59
CA MET A 51 -13.05 3.86 11.18
C MET A 51 -14.04 3.17 10.22
N GLU A 52 -14.93 2.31 10.71
CA GLU A 52 -15.78 1.46 9.86
C GLU A 52 -16.59 2.26 8.83
N ALA A 53 -17.23 3.37 9.25
CA ALA A 53 -18.00 4.25 8.36
C ALA A 53 -17.14 5.01 7.32
N LYS A 54 -15.83 5.15 7.60
CA LYS A 54 -14.87 5.88 6.76
C LYS A 54 -14.15 4.97 5.77
N LEU A 55 -14.26 3.65 5.91
CA LEU A 55 -13.61 2.71 5.00
C LEU A 55 -14.20 2.82 3.59
N ARG A 56 -13.30 2.88 2.60
CA ARG A 56 -13.58 2.77 1.17
C ARG A 56 -12.81 1.57 0.64
N VAL A 57 -13.46 0.41 0.73
CA VAL A 57 -12.85 -0.88 0.43
C VAL A 57 -12.97 -1.19 -1.07
N HIS A 58 -11.86 -1.53 -1.71
CA HIS A 58 -11.79 -1.88 -3.14
C HIS A 58 -11.18 -3.27 -3.36
N PRO A 59 -11.31 -3.90 -4.55
CA PRO A 59 -10.83 -5.27 -4.77
C PRO A 59 -9.32 -5.48 -4.54
N ASN A 60 -8.48 -4.47 -4.82
CA ASN A 60 -7.03 -4.48 -4.60
C ASN A 60 -6.49 -3.06 -4.40
N GLY A 61 -5.19 -2.91 -4.09
CA GLY A 61 -4.61 -1.63 -3.72
C GLY A 61 -4.54 -0.68 -4.90
N ALA A 62 -4.17 -1.16 -6.09
CA ALA A 62 -4.20 -0.37 -7.32
C ALA A 62 -5.58 0.25 -7.60
N LYS A 63 -6.67 -0.52 -7.42
CA LYS A 63 -8.05 -0.01 -7.55
C LYS A 63 -8.42 0.96 -6.42
N ALA A 64 -7.94 0.74 -5.20
CA ALA A 64 -8.15 1.67 -4.09
C ALA A 64 -7.46 3.02 -4.33
N MET A 65 -6.22 3.00 -4.81
CA MET A 65 -5.44 4.21 -5.09
C MET A 65 -6.01 4.99 -6.28
N ALA A 66 -6.43 4.30 -7.34
CA ALA A 66 -7.13 4.95 -8.45
C ALA A 66 -8.44 5.61 -8.00
N ALA A 67 -9.18 4.98 -7.09
CA ALA A 67 -10.39 5.55 -6.52
C ALA A 67 -10.11 6.76 -5.63
N LEU A 68 -9.06 6.71 -4.81
CA LEU A 68 -8.60 7.86 -4.01
C LEU A 68 -8.25 9.05 -4.93
N ALA A 69 -7.44 8.82 -5.96
CA ALA A 69 -7.03 9.84 -6.94
C ALA A 69 -8.24 10.51 -7.62
N ALA A 70 -9.30 9.74 -7.89
CA ALA A 70 -10.52 10.23 -8.55
C ALA A 70 -11.57 10.78 -7.57
N SER A 71 -11.36 10.67 -6.25
CA SER A 71 -12.41 10.92 -5.26
C SER A 71 -12.76 12.40 -5.10
N GLY A 72 -11.78 13.30 -5.25
CA GLY A 72 -11.94 14.72 -4.93
C GLY A 72 -12.26 14.99 -3.45
N ILE A 73 -11.96 14.06 -2.55
CA ILE A 73 -12.19 14.21 -1.11
C ILE A 73 -10.92 14.78 -0.48
N ASP A 74 -10.93 16.07 -0.18
CA ASP A 74 -9.81 16.75 0.50
C ASP A 74 -9.48 16.07 1.84
N GLY A 75 -8.21 15.74 2.04
CA GLY A 75 -7.68 15.09 3.24
C GLY A 75 -7.94 13.59 3.33
N ALA A 76 -8.50 12.94 2.30
CA ALA A 76 -8.66 11.49 2.30
C ALA A 76 -7.30 10.77 2.26
N ILE A 77 -7.22 9.64 2.98
CA ILE A 77 -5.99 8.83 3.08
C ILE A 77 -6.17 7.53 2.32
N GLY A 78 -5.09 7.07 1.68
CA GLY A 78 -4.97 5.73 1.13
C GLY A 78 -3.98 4.88 1.92
N SER A 79 -4.26 3.59 2.10
CA SER A 79 -3.31 2.66 2.72
C SER A 79 -3.25 1.35 1.95
N THR A 80 -2.11 1.10 1.30
CA THR A 80 -1.81 -0.14 0.57
C THR A 80 -0.30 -0.29 0.34
N GLN A 81 0.14 -1.17 -0.57
CA GLN A 81 1.57 -1.32 -0.88
C GLN A 81 2.13 -0.07 -1.54
N ALA A 82 3.38 0.30 -1.20
CA ALA A 82 4.06 1.46 -1.78
C ALA A 82 4.15 1.37 -3.31
N THR A 83 4.34 0.16 -3.84
CA THR A 83 4.36 -0.13 -5.28
C THR A 83 3.06 0.31 -5.98
N GLU A 84 1.90 0.13 -5.35
CA GLU A 84 0.61 0.51 -5.92
C GLU A 84 0.36 2.02 -5.82
N ILE A 85 0.89 2.67 -4.77
CA ILE A 85 0.79 4.12 -4.58
C ILE A 85 1.68 4.86 -5.59
N LEU A 86 2.95 4.48 -5.69
CA LEU A 86 3.93 5.11 -6.59
C LEU A 86 3.56 4.96 -8.08
N ASN A 87 2.82 3.90 -8.43
CA ASN A 87 2.31 3.68 -9.78
C ASN A 87 0.94 4.32 -10.06
N THR A 88 0.37 5.10 -9.14
CA THR A 88 -0.92 5.77 -9.33
C THR A 88 -0.73 7.29 -9.48
N PRO A 89 -0.98 7.86 -10.68
CA PRO A 89 -0.95 9.30 -10.88
C PRO A 89 -2.01 10.03 -10.04
N GLY A 90 -1.69 11.25 -9.61
CA GLY A 90 -2.64 12.13 -8.91
C GLY A 90 -2.71 11.93 -7.39
N ILE A 91 -1.92 11.02 -6.83
CA ILE A 91 -1.71 10.87 -5.39
C ILE A 91 -0.21 10.86 -5.08
N THR A 92 0.15 10.93 -3.81
CA THR A 92 1.55 10.94 -3.34
C THR A 92 1.72 9.95 -2.21
N LEU A 93 2.82 9.18 -2.25
CA LEU A 93 3.25 8.38 -1.10
C LEU A 93 3.78 9.33 -0.02
N ILE A 94 3.07 9.41 1.11
CA ILE A 94 3.46 10.33 2.20
C ILE A 94 4.41 9.69 3.22
N ALA A 95 4.30 8.38 3.43
CA ALA A 95 5.15 7.62 4.35
C ALA A 95 4.94 6.10 4.20
N HIS A 96 5.88 5.33 4.73
CA HIS A 96 5.64 3.94 5.13
C HIS A 96 4.96 3.90 6.50
N LEU A 97 4.24 2.80 6.78
CA LEU A 97 3.68 2.57 8.12
C LEU A 97 4.80 2.54 9.17
N PRO A 98 4.59 3.15 10.35
CA PRO A 98 5.63 3.28 11.37
C PRO A 98 6.01 1.93 11.99
N GLU A 99 7.09 1.95 12.78
CA GLU A 99 7.60 0.77 13.47
C GLU A 99 6.51 0.10 14.34
N GLY A 100 6.51 -1.24 14.34
CA GLY A 100 5.53 -2.06 15.07
C GLY A 100 4.19 -2.28 14.36
N VAL A 101 3.91 -1.54 13.28
CA VAL A 101 2.71 -1.73 12.43
C VAL A 101 3.04 -1.80 10.93
N GLY A 102 4.31 -1.69 10.55
CA GLY A 102 4.78 -1.92 9.19
C GLY A 102 4.69 -3.38 8.74
N LEU A 103 4.64 -3.59 7.42
CA LEU A 103 4.72 -4.93 6.81
C LEU A 103 5.72 -4.91 5.66
N LEU A 104 6.87 -5.53 5.87
CA LEU A 104 7.84 -5.76 4.81
C LEU A 104 7.34 -6.91 3.92
N THR A 105 7.17 -6.63 2.62
CA THR A 105 6.75 -7.63 1.64
C THR A 105 7.94 -8.01 0.76
N VAL A 106 8.41 -9.25 0.88
CA VAL A 106 9.49 -9.78 0.03
C VAL A 106 8.88 -10.43 -1.21
N TYR A 107 9.26 -9.95 -2.39
CA TYR A 107 8.90 -10.56 -3.68
C TYR A 107 9.99 -11.51 -4.13
N THR A 108 9.64 -12.78 -4.28
CA THR A 108 10.56 -13.82 -4.75
C THR A 108 10.11 -14.34 -6.11
N ALA A 109 11.04 -14.47 -7.05
CA ALA A 109 10.82 -15.12 -8.33
C ALA A 109 11.59 -16.45 -8.39
N GLY A 110 10.96 -17.49 -8.95
CA GLY A 110 11.55 -18.81 -9.07
C GLY A 110 11.25 -19.44 -10.43
N VAL A 111 12.17 -20.29 -10.91
CA VAL A 111 11.97 -21.10 -12.11
C VAL A 111 11.46 -22.47 -11.71
N THR A 112 10.35 -22.91 -12.31
CA THR A 112 9.79 -24.24 -12.04
C THR A 112 10.74 -25.34 -12.54
N THR A 113 10.82 -26.45 -11.81
CA THR A 113 11.74 -27.57 -12.13
C THR A 113 11.41 -28.27 -13.45
N THR A 114 10.18 -28.11 -13.94
CA THR A 114 9.67 -28.72 -15.19
C THR A 114 9.69 -27.76 -16.38
N SER A 115 10.24 -26.54 -16.23
CA SER A 115 10.23 -25.55 -17.31
C SER A 115 11.11 -25.99 -18.49
N PRO A 116 10.57 -26.07 -19.72
CA PRO A 116 11.37 -26.32 -20.92
C PRO A 116 12.21 -25.11 -21.34
N HIS A 117 12.05 -23.97 -20.66
CA HIS A 117 12.70 -22.69 -20.97
C HIS A 117 13.40 -22.09 -19.74
N ALA A 118 14.08 -22.93 -18.96
CA ALA A 118 14.70 -22.52 -17.70
C ALA A 118 15.68 -21.35 -17.85
N ASP A 119 16.53 -21.36 -18.88
CA ASP A 119 17.53 -20.31 -19.09
C ASP A 119 16.90 -18.96 -19.49
N VAL A 120 15.84 -18.99 -20.30
CA VAL A 120 15.07 -17.80 -20.67
C VAL A 120 14.38 -17.22 -19.44
N ALA A 121 13.78 -18.07 -18.60
CA ALA A 121 13.15 -17.64 -17.36
C ALA A 121 14.16 -17.02 -16.38
N ARG A 122 15.37 -17.60 -16.24
CA ARG A 122 16.45 -17.02 -15.43
C ARG A 122 16.89 -15.66 -15.96
N THR A 123 17.00 -15.52 -17.28
CA THR A 123 17.35 -14.25 -17.94
C THR A 123 16.30 -13.17 -17.64
N LEU A 124 15.01 -13.52 -17.73
CA LEU A 124 13.93 -12.60 -17.37
C LEU A 124 14.00 -12.18 -15.89
N ILE A 125 14.19 -13.15 -14.97
CA ILE A 125 14.32 -12.86 -13.54
C ILE A 125 15.50 -11.94 -13.27
N ALA A 126 16.66 -12.18 -13.89
CA ALA A 126 17.83 -11.34 -13.75
C ALA A 126 17.57 -9.91 -14.26
N ALA A 127 16.87 -9.76 -15.38
CA ALA A 127 16.48 -8.45 -15.91
C ALA A 127 15.52 -7.70 -14.96
N LEU A 128 14.53 -8.40 -14.38
CA LEU A 128 13.61 -7.81 -13.40
C LEU A 128 14.30 -7.44 -12.08
N ALA A 129 15.27 -8.24 -11.63
CA ALA A 129 16.02 -8.01 -10.40
C ALA A 129 17.09 -6.91 -10.55
N GLY A 130 17.69 -6.77 -11.73
CA GLY A 130 18.69 -5.75 -12.03
C GLY A 130 18.15 -4.45 -12.63
N SER A 131 16.83 -4.31 -12.75
CA SER A 131 16.21 -3.15 -13.38
C SER A 131 16.48 -1.85 -12.58
N PRO A 132 16.95 -0.77 -13.22
CA PRO A 132 17.30 0.47 -12.52
C PRO A 132 16.08 1.23 -11.97
N VAL A 133 14.87 0.96 -12.48
CA VAL A 133 13.63 1.62 -12.05
C VAL A 133 12.99 0.97 -10.81
N ARG A 134 13.58 -0.10 -10.27
CA ARG A 134 13.06 -0.78 -9.07
C ARG A 134 12.86 0.14 -7.86
N PRO A 135 13.80 1.05 -7.50
CA PRO A 135 13.62 1.95 -6.37
C PRO A 135 12.42 2.88 -6.58
N GLU A 136 12.28 3.44 -7.78
CA GLU A 136 11.19 4.34 -8.16
C GLU A 136 9.81 3.66 -8.11
N LEU A 137 9.78 2.35 -8.36
CA LEU A 137 8.58 1.52 -8.30
C LEU A 137 8.29 0.98 -6.90
N GLY A 138 9.10 1.29 -5.88
CA GLY A 138 8.88 0.87 -4.50
C GLY A 138 9.28 -0.57 -4.18
N PHE A 139 10.23 -1.14 -4.95
CA PHE A 139 10.78 -2.47 -4.68
C PHE A 139 12.01 -2.47 -3.77
N GLU A 140 12.49 -1.29 -3.38
CA GLU A 140 13.58 -1.10 -2.42
C GLU A 140 13.03 -0.33 -1.20
N VAL A 141 13.53 -0.65 -0.01
CA VAL A 141 13.17 -0.03 1.29
C VAL A 141 14.33 0.74 1.86
#